data_AF-A0A914TME7-F1
#
_entry.id   AF-A0A914TME7-F1
#
_cell.length_a   1.000
_cell.length_b   1.000
_cell.length_c   1.000
_cell.angle_alpha   90.00
_cell.angle_beta   90.00
_cell.angle_gamma   90.00
#
_symmetry.space_group_name_H-M   'P 1'
#
loop_
_entity.id
_entity.type
_entity.pdbx_description
1 polymer ?
#
loop_
_entity_poly.entity_id
_entity_poly.type
_entity_poly.pdbx_seq_one_letter_code
_entity_poly.pdbx_strand_id
1 'polypeptide(L)'
;MYVAGGINNERLTMTEFAMKYFRPPKSSDFGSLTLNRKRKEWTWQELTDKVKYANKPISHSLIRLENNEIDKLAVDMFASVMRYMGDLSLKRGQTMTDCVYEILSACHNNPALIDEIYCQVIKQTTTNKSSKADSLLLGWRLFTILTAYFASSQTLQPYLIKYLNEIANDPRRPFNGTASLCLLNYQQTLKYGGRKFILTAAEVEAITSGKNVKRQAFELPGGQKRFISTKTITVAEEVIKELCTEMNVWSDAEQHEFALCYILEKDSTLRVLSNDEYILDITSELETRNEKFILILTRTVWIHPMREDNDLYIDVLFFQVVPNYMAGLLTIMPINNTNQLSAKTLV
;
A
#
# COMPACT_ATOMS: atom_id res chain seq x y z
N MET A 1 -15.63 -7.48 14.48
CA MET A 1 -15.09 -7.97 15.77
C MET A 1 -14.68 -9.42 15.56
N TYR A 2 -13.43 -9.66 15.15
CA TYR A 2 -12.91 -11.02 14.99
C TYR A 2 -12.31 -11.46 16.32
N VAL A 3 -12.91 -12.47 16.95
CA VAL A 3 -12.37 -13.11 18.15
C VAL A 3 -11.21 -13.99 17.70
N ALA A 4 -9.99 -13.48 17.87
CA ALA A 4 -8.77 -14.25 17.66
C ALA A 4 -8.63 -15.26 18.81
N GLY A 5 -8.66 -16.56 18.45
CA GLY A 5 -8.25 -17.63 19.35
C GLY A 5 -6.84 -17.37 19.88
N GLY A 6 -6.67 -17.58 21.19
CA GLY A 6 -5.46 -17.23 21.94
C GLY A 6 -4.19 -17.86 21.38
N ILE A 7 -3.41 -17.06 20.67
CA ILE A 7 -1.97 -17.28 20.48
C ILE A 7 -1.29 -16.38 21.51
N ASN A 8 -0.47 -17.00 22.36
CA ASN A 8 0.22 -16.34 23.47
C ASN A 8 1.05 -15.15 22.95
N ASN A 9 0.58 -13.93 23.22
CA ASN A 9 0.99 -12.69 22.53
C ASN A 9 2.48 -12.34 22.77
N GLU A 10 3.12 -12.91 23.79
CA GLU A 10 4.55 -12.66 24.10
C GLU A 10 5.52 -13.34 23.11
N ARG A 11 5.13 -14.42 22.42
CA ARG A 11 6.03 -15.29 21.62
C ARG A 11 6.16 -14.99 20.12
N LEU A 12 5.83 -13.77 19.71
CA LEU A 12 5.84 -13.36 18.29
C LEU A 12 6.92 -12.29 17.99
N THR A 13 8.09 -12.43 18.60
CA THR A 13 9.22 -11.51 18.38
C THR A 13 9.99 -11.84 17.10
N MET A 14 10.60 -10.84 16.47
CA MET A 14 11.50 -11.06 15.32
C MET A 14 12.72 -11.92 15.68
N THR A 15 13.12 -11.93 16.95
CA THR A 15 14.12 -12.83 17.51
C THR A 15 13.70 -14.30 17.40
N GLU A 16 12.45 -14.62 17.75
CA GLU A 16 11.90 -15.98 17.61
C GLU A 16 11.70 -16.38 16.15
N PHE A 17 11.29 -15.44 15.28
CA PHE A 17 11.25 -15.68 13.84
C PHE A 17 12.64 -16.04 13.31
N ALA A 18 13.66 -15.26 13.68
CA ALA A 18 15.03 -15.49 13.28
C ALA A 18 15.57 -16.85 13.74
N MET A 19 15.30 -17.25 14.99
CA MET A 19 15.71 -18.58 15.49
C MET A 19 15.21 -19.73 14.60
N LYS A 20 13.99 -19.60 14.06
CA LYS A 20 13.32 -20.64 13.28
C LYS A 20 13.70 -20.60 11.80
N TYR A 21 13.77 -19.42 11.20
CA TYR A 21 13.81 -19.25 9.74
C TYR A 21 15.10 -18.63 9.20
N PHE A 22 15.89 -17.96 10.04
CA PHE A 22 17.16 -17.39 9.57
C PHE A 22 18.25 -18.45 9.40
N ARG A 23 19.21 -18.18 8.52
CA ARG A 23 20.40 -19.00 8.35
C ARG A 23 21.18 -19.06 9.67
N PRO A 24 21.46 -20.26 10.20
CA PRO A 24 22.24 -20.41 11.42
C PRO A 24 23.68 -19.89 11.21
N PRO A 25 24.41 -19.59 12.31
CA PRO A 25 25.82 -19.24 12.23
C PRO A 25 26.62 -20.32 11.51
N LYS A 26 27.61 -19.94 10.68
CA LYS A 26 28.54 -20.92 10.08
C LYS A 26 29.28 -21.62 11.22
N SER A 27 29.24 -22.96 11.26
CA SER A 27 30.09 -23.75 12.16
C SER A 27 31.54 -23.53 11.75
N SER A 28 32.37 -22.99 12.64
CA SER A 28 33.82 -22.90 12.48
C SER A 28 34.50 -24.26 12.70
N ASP A 29 33.88 -25.37 12.26
CA ASP A 29 34.49 -26.70 12.32
C ASP A 29 35.23 -26.97 11.02
N PHE A 30 36.43 -26.40 10.93
CA PHE A 30 37.45 -26.88 10.01
C PHE A 30 37.94 -28.23 10.55
N GLY A 31 37.25 -29.33 10.20
CA GLY A 31 37.85 -30.68 10.32
C GLY A 31 37.07 -31.79 11.02
N SER A 32 35.74 -31.88 10.95
CA SER A 32 35.05 -33.12 11.37
C SER A 32 34.17 -33.69 10.27
N LEU A 33 34.66 -34.78 9.66
CA LEU A 33 34.00 -35.62 8.65
C LEU A 33 32.93 -36.56 9.25
N THR A 34 32.29 -36.18 10.36
CA THR A 34 31.27 -37.04 10.99
C THR A 34 29.86 -36.64 10.56
N LEU A 35 29.08 -37.65 10.16
CA LEU A 35 27.77 -37.57 9.52
C LEU A 35 26.62 -37.01 10.41
N ASN A 36 26.93 -36.43 11.56
CA ASN A 36 25.94 -35.88 12.49
C ASN A 36 26.24 -34.41 12.79
N ARG A 37 25.94 -33.52 11.83
CA ARG A 37 25.85 -32.08 12.09
C ARG A 37 24.67 -31.80 13.02
N LYS A 38 24.88 -31.89 14.33
CA LYS A 38 23.99 -31.23 15.30
C LYS A 38 23.94 -29.75 14.93
N ARG A 39 22.74 -29.20 14.69
CA ARG A 39 22.57 -27.76 14.47
C ARG A 39 23.18 -27.03 15.67
N LYS A 40 24.18 -26.16 15.44
CA LYS A 40 24.73 -25.29 16.49
C LYS A 40 23.57 -24.43 17.04
N GLU A 41 23.35 -24.49 18.34
CA GLU A 41 22.38 -23.61 19.01
C GLU A 41 22.87 -22.16 18.94
N TRP A 42 21.94 -21.23 18.74
CA TRP A 42 22.24 -19.81 18.69
C TRP A 42 22.77 -19.32 20.03
N THR A 43 23.89 -18.59 20.03
CA THR A 43 24.17 -17.72 21.17
C THR A 43 23.25 -16.50 21.14
N TRP A 44 22.90 -15.96 22.31
CA TRP A 44 22.08 -14.73 22.41
C TRP A 44 22.69 -13.54 21.66
N GLN A 45 24.01 -13.44 21.61
CA GLN A 45 24.72 -12.38 20.90
C GLN A 45 24.61 -12.55 19.37
N GLU A 46 24.88 -13.75 18.84
CA GLU A 46 24.74 -14.04 17.40
C GLU A 46 23.31 -13.79 16.91
N LEU A 47 22.31 -14.15 17.72
CA LEU A 47 20.91 -13.96 17.37
C LEU A 47 20.52 -12.47 17.36
N THR A 48 20.90 -11.73 18.40
CA THR A 48 20.70 -10.28 18.48
C THR A 48 21.37 -9.56 17.32
N ASP A 49 22.59 -9.96 16.96
CA ASP A 49 23.34 -9.41 15.82
C ASP A 49 22.66 -9.68 14.47
N LYS A 50 21.90 -10.76 14.34
CA LYS A 50 21.14 -11.08 13.13
C LYS A 50 19.89 -10.23 12.96
N VAL A 51 19.21 -9.88 14.05
CA VAL A 51 17.95 -9.10 13.98
C VAL A 51 18.13 -7.59 14.10
N LYS A 52 19.33 -7.12 14.49
CA LYS A 52 19.62 -5.68 14.64
C LYS A 52 20.42 -5.10 13.47
N TYR A 53 20.45 -3.77 13.39
CA TYR A 53 21.16 -3.01 12.35
C TYR A 53 22.57 -3.54 12.07
N ALA A 54 22.90 -3.66 10.78
CA ALA A 54 24.24 -3.97 10.31
C ALA A 54 24.81 -2.78 9.52
N ASN A 55 26.05 -2.43 9.83
CA ASN A 55 26.80 -1.37 9.15
C ASN A 55 27.61 -1.87 7.93
N LYS A 56 27.48 -3.16 7.58
CA LYS A 56 28.14 -3.78 6.43
C LYS A 56 27.13 -4.62 5.65
N PRO A 57 27.29 -4.74 4.32
CA PRO A 57 26.48 -5.63 3.51
C PRO A 57 26.52 -7.07 4.03
N ILE A 58 25.37 -7.76 3.95
CA ILE A 58 25.30 -9.20 4.21
C ILE A 58 25.97 -9.99 3.08
N SER A 59 26.46 -11.20 3.39
CA SER A 59 27.09 -12.08 2.39
C SER A 59 26.16 -13.18 1.88
N HIS A 60 25.02 -13.40 2.55
CA HIS A 60 23.98 -14.36 2.22
C HIS A 60 22.64 -13.82 2.75
N SER A 61 21.52 -14.30 2.21
CA SER A 61 20.18 -13.97 2.70
C SER A 61 20.03 -14.20 4.21
N LEU A 62 19.16 -13.44 4.87
CA LEU A 62 18.83 -13.63 6.27
C LEU A 62 18.06 -14.93 6.46
N ILE A 63 16.97 -15.10 5.72
CA ILE A 63 16.14 -16.32 5.67
C ILE A 63 16.86 -17.38 4.83
N ARG A 64 16.69 -18.66 5.17
CA ARG A 64 17.20 -19.74 4.33
C ARG A 64 16.38 -19.86 3.04
N LEU A 65 16.97 -19.42 1.92
CA LEU A 65 16.40 -19.57 0.57
C LEU A 65 17.00 -20.80 -0.11
N GLU A 66 16.18 -21.54 -0.87
CA GLU A 66 16.58 -22.78 -1.54
C GLU A 66 17.36 -22.54 -2.83
N ASN A 67 17.11 -21.42 -3.51
CA ASN A 67 17.73 -21.07 -4.78
C ASN A 67 18.91 -20.10 -4.59
N ASN A 68 20.09 -20.48 -5.07
CA ASN A 68 21.31 -19.67 -4.98
C ASN A 68 21.22 -18.34 -5.73
N GLU A 69 20.48 -18.26 -6.84
CA GLU A 69 20.28 -17.00 -7.56
C GLU A 69 19.41 -16.03 -6.75
N ILE A 70 18.40 -16.56 -6.04
CA ILE A 70 17.57 -15.76 -5.13
C ILE A 70 18.39 -15.34 -3.89
N ASP A 71 19.31 -16.18 -3.39
CA ASP A 71 20.26 -15.79 -2.32
C ASP A 71 21.15 -14.62 -2.74
N LYS A 72 21.71 -14.65 -3.95
CA LYS A 72 22.49 -13.52 -4.49
C LYS A 72 21.63 -12.27 -4.64
N LEU A 73 20.42 -12.43 -5.18
CA LEU A 73 19.49 -11.31 -5.34
C LEU A 73 19.11 -10.70 -3.98
N ALA A 74 18.90 -11.51 -2.94
CA ALA A 74 18.67 -11.03 -1.58
C ALA A 74 19.85 -10.19 -1.06
N VAL A 75 21.09 -10.61 -1.33
CA VAL A 75 22.29 -9.85 -0.97
C VAL A 75 22.34 -8.51 -1.70
N ASP A 76 22.04 -8.50 -2.99
CA ASP A 76 21.98 -7.28 -3.80
C ASP A 76 20.89 -6.33 -3.31
N MET A 77 19.74 -6.87 -2.89
CA MET A 77 18.65 -6.07 -2.34
C MET A 77 19.01 -5.48 -0.97
N PHE A 78 19.74 -6.21 -0.12
CA PHE A 78 20.25 -5.65 1.13
C PHE A 78 21.19 -4.47 0.85
N ALA A 79 22.07 -4.59 -0.14
CA ALA A 79 22.91 -3.49 -0.56
C ALA A 79 22.09 -2.29 -1.08
N SER A 80 20.98 -2.56 -1.78
CA SER A 80 20.06 -1.53 -2.28
C SER A 80 19.30 -0.82 -1.14
N VAL A 81 18.88 -1.56 -0.11
CA VAL A 81 18.34 -1.02 1.15
C VAL A 81 19.38 -0.11 1.81
N MET A 82 20.63 -0.57 1.95
CA MET A 82 21.70 0.24 2.55
C MET A 82 22.00 1.51 1.74
N ARG A 83 21.97 1.44 0.40
CA ARG A 83 22.15 2.63 -0.46
C ARG A 83 21.01 3.62 -0.29
N TYR A 84 19.77 3.13 -0.27
CA TYR A 84 18.61 3.95 0.01
C TYR A 84 18.63 4.53 1.44
N MET A 85 19.31 3.91 2.39
CA MET A 85 19.47 4.47 3.74
C MET A 85 20.71 5.38 3.88
N GLY A 86 21.51 5.52 2.83
CA GLY A 86 22.78 6.26 2.84
C GLY A 86 23.93 5.55 3.56
N ASP A 87 23.71 4.32 4.04
CA ASP A 87 24.69 3.48 4.75
C ASP A 87 25.71 2.85 3.79
N LEU A 88 25.39 2.80 2.49
CA LEU A 88 26.28 2.42 1.40
C LEU A 88 26.24 3.50 0.31
N SER A 89 27.38 3.77 -0.33
CA SER A 89 27.42 4.73 -1.44
C SER A 89 26.60 4.25 -2.63
N LEU A 90 25.87 5.17 -3.26
CA LEU A 90 25.18 4.94 -4.53
C LEU A 90 26.18 4.52 -5.62
N LYS A 91 25.73 3.67 -6.56
CA LYS A 91 26.50 3.38 -7.78
C LYS A 91 26.59 4.65 -8.64
N ARG A 92 27.57 4.70 -9.56
CA ARG A 92 27.71 5.83 -10.49
C ARG A 92 26.42 6.02 -11.30
N GLY A 93 25.81 7.20 -11.17
CA GLY A 93 24.56 7.55 -11.86
C GLY A 93 23.29 6.96 -11.26
N GLN A 94 23.38 6.19 -10.17
CA GLN A 94 22.23 5.64 -9.47
C GLN A 94 21.62 6.70 -8.52
N THR A 95 20.29 6.79 -8.53
CA THR A 95 19.51 7.61 -7.62
C THR A 95 18.91 6.76 -6.48
N MET A 96 18.37 7.43 -5.47
CA MET A 96 17.63 6.78 -4.39
C MET A 96 16.36 6.10 -4.92
N THR A 97 15.69 6.74 -5.89
CA THR A 97 14.53 6.21 -6.58
C THR A 97 14.84 4.91 -7.30
N ASP A 98 16.00 4.81 -7.96
CA ASP A 98 16.44 3.57 -8.60
C ASP A 98 16.60 2.42 -7.58
N CYS A 99 17.09 2.69 -6.37
CA CYS A 99 17.16 1.68 -5.32
C CYS A 99 15.77 1.16 -4.92
N VAL A 100 14.76 2.05 -4.85
CA VAL A 100 13.37 1.63 -4.57
C VAL A 100 12.84 0.76 -5.71
N TYR A 101 13.07 1.15 -6.96
CA TYR A 101 12.63 0.36 -8.12
C TYR A 101 13.33 -0.99 -8.23
N GLU A 102 14.63 -1.07 -7.94
CA GLU A 102 15.38 -2.33 -7.84
C GLU A 102 14.70 -3.27 -6.83
N ILE A 103 14.35 -2.77 -5.64
CA ILE A 103 13.70 -3.54 -4.57
C ILE A 103 12.29 -3.98 -4.96
N LEU A 104 11.45 -3.06 -5.44
CA LEU A 104 10.07 -3.38 -5.85
C LEU A 104 10.04 -4.38 -7.00
N SER A 105 10.92 -4.22 -8.00
CA SER A 105 11.03 -5.13 -9.13
C SER A 105 11.51 -6.51 -8.70
N ALA A 106 12.49 -6.60 -7.80
CA ALA A 106 12.97 -7.89 -7.29
C ALA A 106 11.85 -8.67 -6.58
N CYS A 107 11.05 -8.00 -5.75
CA CYS A 107 9.90 -8.61 -5.07
C CYS A 107 8.78 -9.05 -6.03
N HIS A 108 8.41 -8.22 -7.01
CA HIS A 108 7.41 -8.59 -8.02
C HIS A 108 7.82 -9.82 -8.82
N ASN A 109 9.08 -9.87 -9.25
CA ASN A 109 9.58 -10.98 -10.07
C ASN A 109 9.88 -12.24 -9.24
N ASN A 110 10.10 -12.10 -7.93
CA ASN A 110 10.48 -13.20 -7.05
C ASN A 110 9.73 -13.11 -5.71
N PRO A 111 8.48 -13.60 -5.62
CA PRO A 111 7.68 -13.52 -4.39
C PRO A 111 8.35 -14.14 -3.15
N ALA A 112 9.26 -15.11 -3.34
CA ALA A 112 10.06 -15.70 -2.27
C ALA A 112 10.99 -14.70 -1.56
N LEU A 113 11.26 -13.53 -2.16
CA LEU A 113 12.06 -12.47 -1.54
C LEU A 113 11.25 -11.55 -0.62
N ILE A 114 9.93 -11.54 -0.67
CA ILE A 114 9.12 -10.56 0.06
C ILE A 114 9.41 -10.62 1.56
N ASP A 115 9.37 -11.81 2.15
CA ASP A 115 9.68 -12.01 3.57
C ASP A 115 11.13 -11.65 3.91
N GLU A 116 12.05 -11.96 3.00
CA GLU A 116 13.47 -11.63 3.16
C GLU A 116 13.66 -10.11 3.20
N ILE A 117 13.07 -9.36 2.27
CA ILE A 117 13.17 -7.90 2.23
C ILE A 117 12.52 -7.27 3.46
N TYR A 118 11.37 -7.78 3.91
CA TYR A 118 10.80 -7.34 5.18
C TYR A 118 11.76 -7.56 6.34
N CYS A 119 12.38 -8.74 6.42
CA CYS A 119 13.37 -9.04 7.46
C CYS A 119 14.61 -8.13 7.37
N GLN A 120 15.07 -7.80 6.17
CA GLN A 120 16.19 -6.89 5.93
C GLN A 120 15.88 -5.46 6.38
N VAL A 121 14.70 -4.94 6.05
CA VAL A 121 14.29 -3.59 6.49
C VAL A 121 14.08 -3.56 7.99
N ILE A 122 13.39 -4.55 8.58
CA ILE A 122 13.26 -4.69 10.04
C ILE A 122 14.63 -4.71 10.71
N LYS A 123 15.59 -5.45 10.16
CA LYS A 123 16.96 -5.50 10.65
C LYS A 123 17.57 -4.10 10.66
N GLN A 124 17.47 -3.36 9.56
CA GLN A 124 18.06 -2.04 9.42
C GLN A 124 17.34 -0.95 10.25
N THR A 125 16.07 -1.13 10.61
CA THR A 125 15.34 -0.22 11.51
C THR A 125 15.48 -0.58 12.99
N THR A 126 15.94 -1.79 13.31
CA THR A 126 16.07 -2.28 14.70
C THR A 126 17.39 -1.85 15.32
N THR A 127 17.33 -0.96 16.32
CA THR A 127 18.50 -0.39 17.01
C THR A 127 19.54 0.16 16.04
N ASN A 128 19.07 0.93 15.04
CA ASN A 128 19.94 1.56 14.05
C ASN A 128 20.97 2.48 14.73
N LYS A 129 22.24 2.20 14.49
CA LYS A 129 23.41 2.94 15.01
C LYS A 129 24.24 3.50 13.86
N SER A 130 23.62 3.83 12.74
CA SER A 130 24.31 4.43 11.61
C SER A 130 24.97 5.76 12.01
N SER A 131 26.06 6.09 11.33
CA SER A 131 26.67 7.42 11.39
C SER A 131 25.91 8.45 10.55
N LYS A 132 24.98 8.00 9.70
CA LYS A 132 24.12 8.86 8.88
C LYS A 132 22.86 9.20 9.67
N ALA A 133 22.63 10.50 9.89
CA ALA A 133 21.49 10.99 10.68
C ALA A 133 20.15 10.51 10.13
N ASP A 134 19.99 10.48 8.80
CA ASP A 134 18.73 10.14 8.15
C ASP A 134 18.54 8.64 7.88
N SER A 135 19.52 7.77 8.18
CA SER A 135 19.45 6.33 7.85
C SER A 135 18.18 5.70 8.42
N LEU A 136 17.93 5.85 9.73
CA LEU A 136 16.74 5.26 10.36
C LEU A 136 15.43 5.82 9.78
N LEU A 137 15.36 7.13 9.52
CA LEU A 137 14.20 7.77 8.88
C LEU A 137 13.95 7.15 7.50
N LEU A 138 14.97 7.05 6.66
CA LEU A 138 14.89 6.48 5.33
C LEU A 138 14.46 5.01 5.39
N GLY A 139 15.01 4.21 6.31
CA GLY A 139 14.56 2.82 6.51
C GLY A 139 13.05 2.72 6.75
N TRP A 140 12.47 3.60 7.57
CA TRP A 140 11.03 3.66 7.79
C TRP A 140 10.23 4.15 6.58
N ARG A 141 10.78 5.07 5.77
CA ARG A 141 10.15 5.49 4.50
C ARG A 141 10.12 4.35 3.49
N LEU A 142 11.20 3.56 3.39
CA LEU A 142 11.22 2.36 2.57
C LEU A 142 10.19 1.33 3.05
N PHE A 143 10.08 1.15 4.37
CA PHE A 143 9.08 0.26 4.96
C PHE A 143 7.64 0.69 4.60
N THR A 144 7.37 1.99 4.59
CA THR A 144 6.08 2.55 4.18
C THR A 144 5.73 2.19 2.73
N ILE A 145 6.73 2.21 1.84
CA ILE A 145 6.57 1.81 0.44
C ILE A 145 6.30 0.30 0.35
N LEU A 146 7.12 -0.53 0.98
CA LEU A 146 6.98 -2.00 0.93
C LEU A 146 5.60 -2.48 1.41
N THR A 147 5.12 -1.91 2.52
CA THR A 147 3.81 -2.25 3.10
C THR A 147 2.63 -1.86 2.24
N ALA A 148 2.79 -0.98 1.24
CA ALA A 148 1.75 -0.64 0.27
C ALA A 148 1.75 -1.55 -0.97
N TYR A 149 2.78 -2.38 -1.18
CA TYR A 149 2.94 -3.22 -2.37
C TYR A 149 2.84 -4.71 -2.08
N PHE A 150 3.30 -5.19 -0.92
CA PHE A 150 3.47 -6.63 -0.72
C PHE A 150 2.86 -7.13 0.59
N ALA A 151 1.98 -8.13 0.50
CA ALA A 151 1.63 -8.94 1.65
C ALA A 151 2.79 -9.88 1.99
N SER A 152 3.14 -10.02 3.28
CA SER A 152 4.10 -11.05 3.67
C SER A 152 3.47 -12.45 3.59
N SER A 153 4.28 -13.49 3.74
CA SER A 153 3.72 -14.83 3.95
C SER A 153 2.90 -14.90 5.24
N GLN A 154 2.01 -15.89 5.33
CA GLN A 154 1.29 -16.21 6.56
C GLN A 154 2.23 -16.56 7.72
N THR A 155 3.47 -16.99 7.41
CA THR A 155 4.49 -17.32 8.42
C THR A 155 5.09 -16.05 9.04
N LEU A 156 5.42 -15.04 8.25
CA LEU A 156 5.99 -13.78 8.74
C LEU A 156 4.92 -12.82 9.28
N GLN A 157 3.71 -12.84 8.73
CA GLN A 157 2.63 -11.89 9.01
C GLN A 157 2.42 -11.60 10.52
N PRO A 158 2.25 -12.59 11.41
CA PRO A 158 2.01 -12.29 12.83
C PRO A 158 3.20 -11.58 13.50
N TYR A 159 4.43 -11.88 13.08
CA TYR A 159 5.65 -11.24 13.60
C TYR A 159 5.79 -9.81 13.08
N LEU A 160 5.53 -9.59 11.79
CA LEU A 160 5.55 -8.27 11.16
C LEU A 160 4.49 -7.34 11.78
N ILE A 161 3.26 -7.81 11.94
CA ILE A 161 2.17 -7.06 12.57
C ILE A 161 2.53 -6.70 14.02
N LYS A 162 3.10 -7.63 14.79
CA LYS A 162 3.52 -7.35 16.17
C LYS A 162 4.64 -6.32 16.20
N TYR A 163 5.68 -6.47 15.38
CA TYR A 163 6.78 -5.50 15.29
C TYR A 163 6.29 -4.07 15.00
N LEU A 164 5.42 -3.91 13.99
CA LEU A 164 4.86 -2.61 13.64
C LEU A 164 3.98 -2.05 14.77
N ASN A 165 3.13 -2.88 15.40
CA ASN A 165 2.28 -2.46 16.50
C ASN A 165 3.05 -2.00 17.74
N GLU A 166 4.11 -2.71 18.13
CA GLU A 166 4.92 -2.34 19.30
C GLU A 166 5.56 -0.96 19.13
N ILE A 167 5.98 -0.63 17.91
CA ILE A 167 6.61 0.66 17.62
C ILE A 167 5.55 1.75 17.43
N ALA A 168 4.43 1.44 16.76
CA ALA A 168 3.33 2.37 16.55
C ALA A 168 2.68 2.83 17.88
N ASN A 169 2.55 1.92 18.84
CA ASN A 169 1.87 2.17 20.12
C ASN A 169 2.80 2.65 21.25
N ASP A 170 4.09 2.87 20.99
CA ASP A 170 5.03 3.44 21.95
C ASP A 170 5.42 4.86 21.53
N PRO A 171 4.81 5.91 22.10
CA PRO A 171 5.11 7.31 21.77
C PRO A 171 6.55 7.74 22.06
N ARG A 172 7.31 6.94 22.82
CA ARG A 172 8.73 7.21 23.12
C ARG A 172 9.65 6.71 22.02
N ARG A 173 9.18 5.83 21.14
CA ARG A 173 9.96 5.33 20.00
C ARG A 173 9.99 6.40 18.91
N PRO A 174 11.17 6.68 18.32
CA PRO A 174 11.22 7.50 17.13
C PRO A 174 10.43 6.82 16.00
N PHE A 175 9.77 7.62 15.17
CA PHE A 175 9.00 7.15 14.01
C PHE A 175 7.75 6.30 14.33
N ASN A 176 7.22 6.32 15.56
CA ASN A 176 5.97 5.64 15.91
C ASN A 176 4.83 5.95 14.93
N GLY A 177 4.66 7.22 14.54
CA GLY A 177 3.65 7.62 13.53
C GLY A 177 3.90 7.03 12.14
N THR A 178 5.17 6.83 11.75
CA THR A 178 5.50 6.14 10.47
C THR A 178 5.24 4.64 10.58
N ALA A 179 5.47 4.03 11.75
CA ALA A 179 5.09 2.64 12.00
C ALA A 179 3.57 2.46 11.98
N SER A 180 2.78 3.40 12.52
CA SER A 180 1.31 3.41 12.39
C SER A 180 0.87 3.47 10.92
N LEU A 181 1.55 4.28 10.10
CA LEU A 181 1.30 4.34 8.65
C LEU A 181 1.66 3.03 7.95
N CYS A 182 2.80 2.41 8.28
CA CYS A 182 3.17 1.10 7.75
C CYS A 182 2.14 0.03 8.11
N LEU A 183 1.62 0.05 9.33
CA LEU A 183 0.59 -0.90 9.77
C LEU A 183 -0.72 -0.70 8.99
N LEU A 184 -1.16 0.55 8.82
CA LEU A 184 -2.34 0.88 8.02
C LEU A 184 -2.15 0.43 6.57
N ASN A 185 -0.99 0.72 5.98
CA ASN A 185 -0.67 0.30 4.62
C ASN A 185 -0.72 -1.22 4.48
N TYR A 186 -0.11 -1.92 5.43
CA TYR A 186 -0.07 -3.37 5.42
C TYR A 186 -1.47 -3.99 5.55
N GLN A 187 -2.33 -3.43 6.40
CA GLN A 187 -3.73 -3.87 6.54
C GLN A 187 -4.52 -3.67 5.24
N GLN A 188 -4.34 -2.54 4.55
CA GLN A 188 -4.95 -2.32 3.25
C GLN A 188 -4.44 -3.32 2.22
N THR A 189 -3.13 -3.56 2.16
CA THR A 189 -2.52 -4.53 1.26
C THR A 189 -3.03 -5.96 1.52
N LEU A 190 -3.28 -6.33 2.78
CA LEU A 190 -3.91 -7.61 3.12
C LEU A 190 -5.38 -7.69 2.70
N LYS A 191 -6.11 -6.56 2.69
CA LYS A 191 -7.54 -6.50 2.38
C LYS A 191 -7.80 -6.46 0.87
N TYR A 192 -7.07 -5.61 0.14
CA TYR A 192 -7.32 -5.31 -1.28
C TYR A 192 -6.24 -5.85 -2.23
N GLY A 193 -5.21 -6.52 -1.69
CA GLY A 193 -3.98 -6.79 -2.43
C GLY A 193 -3.07 -5.56 -2.47
N GLY A 194 -1.85 -5.70 -2.98
CA GLY A 194 -0.93 -4.57 -3.08
C GLY A 194 -1.15 -3.72 -4.33
N ARG A 195 -0.57 -2.51 -4.33
CA ARG A 195 -0.47 -1.68 -5.54
C ARG A 195 0.15 -2.47 -6.70
N LYS A 196 -0.38 -2.26 -7.91
CA LYS A 196 0.04 -2.94 -9.14
C LYS A 196 0.86 -2.03 -10.05
N PHE A 197 0.60 -0.72 -10.03
CA PHE A 197 1.38 0.25 -10.80
C PHE A 197 2.56 0.74 -9.95
N ILE A 198 3.75 0.83 -10.54
CA ILE A 198 4.94 1.29 -9.82
C ILE A 198 4.85 2.80 -9.58
N LEU A 199 5.24 3.24 -8.38
CA LEU A 199 5.32 4.66 -8.01
C LEU A 199 6.13 5.44 -9.05
N THR A 200 5.67 6.64 -9.41
CA THR A 200 6.46 7.60 -10.19
C THR A 200 7.63 8.14 -9.35
N ALA A 201 8.67 8.68 -10.01
CA ALA A 201 9.82 9.24 -9.31
C ALA A 201 9.43 10.35 -8.32
N ALA A 202 8.46 11.20 -8.71
CA ALA A 202 7.92 12.26 -7.86
C ALA A 202 7.22 11.71 -6.61
N GLU A 203 6.47 10.59 -6.73
CA GLU A 203 5.86 9.95 -5.56
C GLU A 203 6.93 9.37 -4.61
N VAL A 204 7.96 8.73 -5.15
CA VAL A 204 9.08 8.22 -4.35
C VAL A 204 9.76 9.36 -3.61
N GLU A 205 10.11 10.44 -4.30
CA GLU A 205 10.73 11.63 -3.70
C GLU A 205 9.86 12.28 -2.63
N ALA A 206 8.54 12.34 -2.84
CA ALA A 206 7.59 12.85 -1.85
C ALA A 206 7.58 11.98 -0.58
N ILE A 207 7.51 10.65 -0.72
CA ILE A 207 7.53 9.72 0.42
C ILE A 207 8.88 9.79 1.15
N THR A 208 10.00 9.78 0.41
CA THR A 208 11.35 9.91 0.96
C THR A 208 11.51 11.21 1.75
N SER A 209 10.95 12.31 1.24
CA SER A 209 10.97 13.63 1.91
C SER A 209 9.91 13.78 3.02
N GLY A 210 9.06 12.77 3.23
CA GLY A 210 7.98 12.81 4.21
C GLY A 210 6.82 13.75 3.87
N LYS A 211 6.67 14.12 2.60
CA LYS A 211 5.56 14.95 2.11
C LYS A 211 4.36 14.09 1.74
N ASN A 212 3.17 14.69 1.80
CA ASN A 212 1.96 14.06 1.26
C ASN A 212 2.08 13.92 -0.26
N VAL A 213 1.62 12.80 -0.79
CA VAL A 213 1.82 12.43 -2.19
C VAL A 213 1.06 13.36 -3.13
N LYS A 214 -0.27 13.49 -2.96
CA LYS A 214 -1.10 14.29 -3.86
C LYS A 214 -2.45 14.63 -3.24
N ARG A 215 -2.97 15.83 -3.55
CA ARG A 215 -4.40 16.13 -3.41
C ARG A 215 -5.05 15.92 -4.78
N GLN A 216 -5.95 14.94 -4.86
CA GLN A 216 -6.60 14.57 -6.10
C GLN A 216 -7.99 15.22 -6.16
N ALA A 217 -8.31 15.77 -7.33
CA ALA A 217 -9.64 16.30 -7.60
C ALA A 217 -10.55 15.16 -8.07
N PHE A 218 -11.74 15.12 -7.48
CA PHE A 218 -12.87 14.26 -7.85
C PHE A 218 -14.04 15.17 -8.18
N GLU A 219 -14.64 14.97 -9.34
CA GLU A 219 -15.83 15.68 -9.78
C GLU A 219 -17.09 14.98 -9.30
N LEU A 220 -18.08 15.78 -8.97
CA LEU A 220 -19.46 15.36 -8.83
C LEU A 220 -20.22 15.82 -10.08
N PRO A 221 -21.23 15.06 -10.54
CA PRO A 221 -22.13 15.52 -11.59
C PRO A 221 -22.65 16.93 -11.30
N GLY A 222 -22.63 17.80 -12.32
CA GLY A 222 -22.82 19.25 -12.16
C GLY A 222 -21.52 20.05 -12.09
N GLY A 223 -20.36 19.39 -12.15
CA GLY A 223 -19.04 20.02 -12.31
C GLY A 223 -18.40 20.49 -10.99
N GLN A 224 -19.01 20.18 -9.85
CA GLN A 224 -18.43 20.51 -8.55
C GLN A 224 -17.20 19.63 -8.28
N LYS A 225 -16.09 20.25 -7.85
CA LYS A 225 -14.85 19.53 -7.51
C LYS A 225 -14.72 19.35 -6.00
N ARG A 226 -14.26 18.17 -5.59
CA ARG A 226 -13.84 17.84 -4.23
C ARG A 226 -12.38 17.40 -4.25
N PHE A 227 -11.59 17.96 -3.33
CA PHE A 227 -10.13 17.75 -3.28
C PHE A 227 -9.75 16.88 -2.09
N ILE A 228 -9.62 15.58 -2.34
CA ILE A 228 -9.32 14.58 -1.31
C ILE A 228 -7.81 14.34 -1.27
N SER A 229 -7.27 14.21 -0.05
CA SER A 229 -5.85 13.90 0.15
C SER A 229 -5.59 12.41 -0.06
N THR A 230 -5.06 12.05 -1.23
CA THR A 230 -4.73 10.66 -1.54
C THR A 230 -3.42 10.23 -0.89
N LYS A 231 -3.44 9.03 -0.31
CA LYS A 231 -2.25 8.31 0.19
C LYS A 231 -1.89 7.21 -0.80
N THR A 232 -0.71 6.62 -0.65
CA THR A 232 -0.26 5.44 -1.43
C THR A 232 -1.27 4.29 -1.41
N ILE A 233 -2.07 4.19 -0.37
CA ILE A 233 -3.01 3.08 -0.14
C ILE A 233 -4.49 3.45 -0.32
N THR A 234 -4.79 4.66 -0.78
CA THR A 234 -6.19 5.09 -0.96
C THR A 234 -6.81 4.33 -2.13
N VAL A 235 -7.84 3.54 -1.84
CA VAL A 235 -8.63 2.81 -2.86
C VAL A 235 -9.91 3.56 -3.25
N ALA A 236 -10.53 3.17 -4.36
CA ALA A 236 -11.78 3.75 -4.84
C ALA A 236 -12.91 3.67 -3.81
N GLU A 237 -13.03 2.57 -3.06
CA GLU A 237 -14.05 2.42 -2.00
C GLU A 237 -13.96 3.54 -0.95
N GLU A 238 -12.75 3.90 -0.51
CA GLU A 238 -12.56 4.95 0.50
C GLU A 238 -13.01 6.32 -0.03
N VAL A 239 -12.69 6.61 -1.28
CA VAL A 239 -13.11 7.86 -1.95
C VAL A 239 -14.62 7.90 -2.13
N ILE A 240 -15.24 6.81 -2.57
CA ILE A 240 -16.69 6.71 -2.70
C ILE A 240 -17.36 6.99 -1.35
N LYS A 241 -16.86 6.37 -0.28
CA LYS A 241 -17.38 6.58 1.10
C LYS A 241 -17.27 8.03 1.55
N GLU A 242 -16.13 8.68 1.30
CA GLU A 242 -15.91 10.08 1.65
C GLU A 242 -16.88 11.00 0.89
N LEU A 243 -17.01 10.84 -0.43
CA LEU A 243 -17.92 11.65 -1.25
C LEU A 243 -19.40 11.38 -0.94
N CYS A 244 -19.78 10.13 -0.72
CA CYS A 244 -21.14 9.75 -0.31
C CYS A 244 -21.54 10.37 1.04
N THR A 245 -20.59 10.43 1.98
CA THR A 245 -20.79 11.05 3.29
C THR A 245 -21.17 12.53 3.16
N GLU A 246 -20.53 13.28 2.23
CA GLU A 246 -20.90 14.67 1.96
C GLU A 246 -22.34 14.83 1.43
N MET A 247 -22.84 13.82 0.73
CA MET A 247 -24.22 13.76 0.21
C MET A 247 -25.22 13.15 1.20
N ASN A 248 -24.85 12.99 2.48
CA ASN A 248 -25.67 12.37 3.52
C ASN A 248 -26.04 10.89 3.21
N VAL A 249 -25.19 10.18 2.45
CA VAL A 249 -25.32 8.75 2.11
C VAL A 249 -24.44 7.94 3.06
N TRP A 250 -25.02 7.50 4.18
CA TRP A 250 -24.31 6.79 5.26
C TRP A 250 -24.43 5.27 5.21
N SER A 251 -25.49 4.76 4.59
CA SER A 251 -25.73 3.32 4.50
C SER A 251 -24.71 2.70 3.56
N ASP A 252 -23.92 1.73 4.02
CA ASP A 252 -23.03 0.96 3.15
C ASP A 252 -23.82 0.43 1.94
N ALA A 253 -25.06 -0.07 2.14
CA ALA A 253 -25.87 -0.60 1.05
C ALA A 253 -26.23 0.44 -0.02
N GLU A 254 -26.48 1.69 0.37
CA GLU A 254 -26.74 2.79 -0.59
C GLU A 254 -25.42 3.24 -1.24
N GLN A 255 -24.30 3.25 -0.50
CA GLN A 255 -22.99 3.60 -1.05
C GLN A 255 -22.53 2.64 -2.15
N HIS A 256 -22.89 1.36 -2.08
CA HIS A 256 -22.57 0.36 -3.13
C HIS A 256 -23.30 0.63 -4.45
N GLU A 257 -24.25 1.56 -4.50
CA GLU A 257 -24.87 2.01 -5.74
C GLU A 257 -24.04 3.04 -6.50
N PHE A 258 -23.07 3.64 -5.82
CA PHE A 258 -22.13 4.59 -6.40
C PHE A 258 -20.86 3.88 -6.81
N ALA A 259 -20.31 4.31 -7.94
CA ALA A 259 -19.02 3.91 -8.44
C ALA A 259 -18.19 5.13 -8.78
N LEU A 260 -16.89 5.03 -8.54
CA LEU A 260 -15.94 6.00 -9.03
C LEU A 260 -15.60 5.66 -10.48
N CYS A 261 -15.59 6.65 -11.34
CA CYS A 261 -15.23 6.51 -12.75
C CYS A 261 -14.12 7.48 -13.12
N TYR A 262 -13.42 7.21 -14.22
CA TYR A 262 -12.69 8.26 -14.93
C TYR A 262 -13.23 8.43 -16.35
N ILE A 263 -13.21 9.66 -16.84
CA ILE A 263 -13.55 10.03 -18.21
C ILE A 263 -12.27 10.50 -18.89
N LEU A 264 -11.91 9.90 -20.03
CA LEU A 264 -10.81 10.36 -20.86
C LEU A 264 -11.25 11.54 -21.72
N GLU A 265 -10.51 12.66 -21.71
CA GLU A 265 -10.90 13.86 -22.46
C GLU A 265 -10.87 13.65 -23.99
N LYS A 266 -9.97 12.79 -24.48
CA LYS A 266 -9.74 12.61 -25.93
C LYS A 266 -10.95 12.04 -26.68
N ASP A 267 -11.72 11.17 -26.03
CA ASP A 267 -12.79 10.39 -26.65
C ASP A 267 -14.07 10.37 -25.79
N SER A 268 -14.08 11.11 -24.67
CA SER A 268 -15.18 11.15 -23.71
C SER A 268 -15.58 9.77 -23.18
N THR A 269 -14.64 8.82 -23.19
CA THR A 269 -14.93 7.45 -22.76
C THR A 269 -14.95 7.37 -21.24
N LEU A 270 -16.07 6.88 -20.70
CA LEU A 270 -16.21 6.58 -19.28
C LEU A 270 -15.69 5.18 -18.95
N ARG A 271 -14.94 5.08 -17.86
CA ARG A 271 -14.40 3.83 -17.31
C ARG A 271 -14.73 3.76 -15.83
N VAL A 272 -15.43 2.70 -15.44
CA VAL A 272 -15.79 2.43 -14.04
C VAL A 272 -14.59 1.78 -13.35
N LEU A 273 -14.25 2.27 -12.16
CA LEU A 273 -13.24 1.68 -11.30
C LEU A 273 -13.85 0.63 -10.38
N SER A 274 -13.12 -0.46 -10.16
CA SER A 274 -13.44 -1.42 -9.11
C SER A 274 -13.11 -0.82 -7.74
N ASN A 275 -13.87 -1.22 -6.72
CA ASN A 275 -13.75 -0.66 -5.36
C ASN A 275 -12.36 -0.87 -4.73
N ASP A 276 -11.65 -1.92 -5.13
CA ASP A 276 -10.32 -2.30 -4.66
C ASP A 276 -9.17 -1.66 -5.46
N GLU A 277 -9.46 -0.88 -6.51
CA GLU A 277 -8.42 -0.20 -7.29
C GLU A 277 -7.83 0.99 -6.53
N TYR A 278 -6.50 1.05 -6.49
CA TYR A 278 -5.76 2.14 -5.90
C TYR A 278 -5.84 3.39 -6.77
N ILE A 279 -6.25 4.52 -6.21
CA ILE A 279 -6.38 5.78 -6.94
C ILE A 279 -5.07 6.18 -7.61
N LEU A 280 -3.96 6.06 -6.88
CA LEU A 280 -2.66 6.44 -7.40
C LEU A 280 -2.14 5.47 -8.48
N ASP A 281 -2.64 4.23 -8.57
CA ASP A 281 -2.31 3.37 -9.71
C ASP A 281 -2.96 3.91 -10.98
N ILE A 282 -4.25 4.23 -10.90
CA ILE A 282 -5.01 4.80 -12.00
C ILE A 282 -4.43 6.14 -12.44
N THR A 283 -4.24 7.08 -11.51
CA THR A 283 -3.75 8.41 -11.88
C THR A 283 -2.34 8.37 -12.44
N SER A 284 -1.44 7.56 -11.86
CA SER A 284 -0.06 7.48 -12.32
C SER A 284 0.06 6.80 -13.68
N GLU A 285 -0.76 5.78 -13.95
CA GLU A 285 -0.83 5.13 -15.25
C GLU A 285 -1.28 6.11 -16.33
N LEU A 286 -2.36 6.85 -16.07
CA LEU A 286 -2.91 7.83 -17.01
C LEU A 286 -1.93 8.99 -17.26
N GLU A 287 -1.30 9.51 -16.21
CA GLU A 287 -0.28 10.57 -16.31
C GLU A 287 0.94 10.10 -17.10
N THR A 288 1.40 8.87 -16.88
CA THR A 288 2.52 8.27 -17.63
C THR A 288 2.19 8.14 -19.11
N ARG A 289 0.93 7.86 -19.45
CA ARG A 289 0.45 7.82 -20.83
C ARG A 289 0.13 9.20 -21.41
N ASN A 290 0.31 10.27 -20.64
CA ASN A 290 -0.06 11.64 -21.00
C ASN A 290 -1.54 11.76 -21.43
N GLU A 291 -2.40 10.97 -20.78
CA GLU A 291 -3.84 10.99 -20.99
C GLU A 291 -4.47 11.99 -20.01
N LYS A 292 -5.27 12.91 -20.54
CA LYS A 292 -6.06 13.81 -19.69
C LYS A 292 -7.35 13.13 -19.27
N PHE A 293 -7.66 13.22 -17.98
CA PHE A 293 -8.80 12.53 -17.41
C PHE A 293 -9.49 13.34 -16.31
N ILE A 294 -10.76 13.00 -16.08
CA ILE A 294 -11.58 13.51 -14.99
C ILE A 294 -12.02 12.32 -14.15
N LEU A 295 -11.72 12.30 -12.86
CA LEU A 295 -12.30 11.33 -11.92
C LEU A 295 -13.68 11.85 -11.47
N ILE A 296 -14.73 11.05 -11.58
CA ILE A 296 -16.11 11.45 -11.29
C ILE A 296 -16.86 10.37 -10.51
N LEU A 297 -17.63 10.78 -9.50
CA LEU A 297 -18.54 9.87 -8.80
C LEU A 297 -19.84 9.72 -9.60
N THR A 298 -20.29 8.49 -9.81
CA THR A 298 -21.55 8.22 -10.51
C THR A 298 -22.39 7.21 -9.77
N ARG A 299 -23.69 7.44 -9.67
CA ARG A 299 -24.65 6.40 -9.25
C ARG A 299 -24.93 5.48 -10.43
N THR A 300 -24.51 4.22 -10.32
CA THR A 300 -24.60 3.23 -11.41
C THR A 300 -25.75 2.25 -11.21
N VAL A 301 -26.21 2.09 -9.99
CA VAL A 301 -27.34 1.23 -9.60
C VAL A 301 -28.39 2.08 -8.88
N TRP A 302 -29.67 1.72 -8.99
CA TRP A 302 -30.78 2.49 -8.41
C TRP A 302 -31.73 1.53 -7.67
N ILE A 303 -31.36 1.12 -6.45
CA ILE A 303 -32.19 0.25 -5.61
C ILE A 303 -32.87 1.07 -4.51
N HIS A 304 -32.11 1.95 -3.85
CA HIS A 304 -32.65 2.84 -2.83
C HIS A 304 -33.46 3.97 -3.48
N PRO A 305 -34.63 4.35 -2.91
CA PRO A 305 -35.42 5.44 -3.43
C PRO A 305 -34.66 6.76 -3.35
N MET A 306 -34.99 7.67 -4.26
CA MET A 306 -34.47 9.03 -4.22
C MET A 306 -34.88 9.73 -2.93
N ARG A 307 -33.92 10.43 -2.33
CA ARG A 307 -34.13 11.25 -1.14
C ARG A 307 -34.08 12.73 -1.51
N GLU A 308 -34.86 13.51 -0.76
CA GLU A 308 -34.97 14.96 -0.91
C GLU A 308 -34.41 15.68 0.34
N ASP A 309 -33.55 15.01 1.11
CA ASP A 309 -33.03 15.47 2.40
C ASP A 309 -31.67 16.19 2.31
N ASN A 310 -31.07 16.26 1.12
CA ASN A 310 -29.77 16.88 0.90
C ASN A 310 -29.68 17.50 -0.50
N ASP A 311 -29.47 18.82 -0.56
CA ASP A 311 -29.41 19.57 -1.83
C ASP A 311 -28.30 19.07 -2.76
N LEU A 312 -27.12 18.73 -2.21
CA LEU A 312 -26.00 18.23 -3.00
C LEU A 312 -26.32 16.86 -3.64
N TYR A 313 -26.96 15.96 -2.90
CA TYR A 313 -27.43 14.67 -3.41
C TYR A 313 -28.43 14.86 -4.55
N ILE A 314 -29.40 15.75 -4.38
CA ILE A 314 -30.41 16.06 -5.41
C ILE A 314 -29.73 16.62 -6.66
N ASP A 315 -28.87 17.62 -6.50
CA ASP A 315 -28.13 18.24 -7.61
C ASP A 315 -27.29 17.22 -8.37
N VAL A 316 -26.52 16.39 -7.65
CA VAL A 316 -25.67 15.36 -8.23
C VAL A 316 -26.48 14.40 -9.09
N LEU A 317 -27.57 13.86 -8.54
CA LEU A 317 -28.36 12.88 -9.28
C LEU A 317 -29.14 13.53 -10.43
N PHE A 318 -29.61 14.76 -10.26
CA PHE A 318 -30.22 15.54 -11.34
C PHE A 318 -29.23 15.75 -12.50
N PHE A 319 -28.06 16.34 -12.23
CA PHE A 319 -27.07 16.63 -13.26
C PHE A 319 -26.44 15.38 -13.89
N GLN A 320 -26.46 14.24 -13.20
CA GLN A 320 -26.05 12.97 -13.80
C GLN A 320 -27.04 12.49 -14.88
N VAL A 321 -28.33 12.70 -14.65
CA VAL A 321 -29.40 12.13 -15.49
C VAL A 321 -29.79 13.06 -16.64
N VAL A 322 -29.67 14.38 -16.45
CA VAL A 322 -30.03 15.40 -17.45
C VAL A 322 -29.43 15.15 -18.84
N PRO A 323 -28.13 14.82 -19.01
CA PRO A 323 -27.57 14.59 -20.34
C PRO A 323 -28.26 13.45 -21.09
N ASN A 324 -28.53 12.33 -20.40
CA ASN A 324 -29.22 11.17 -20.99
C ASN A 324 -30.67 11.50 -21.34
N TYR A 325 -31.34 12.30 -20.50
CA TYR A 325 -32.68 12.80 -20.80
C TYR A 325 -32.68 13.66 -22.07
N MET A 326 -31.79 14.66 -22.14
CA MET A 326 -31.70 15.58 -23.28
C MET A 326 -31.32 14.85 -24.58
N ALA A 327 -30.57 13.76 -24.47
CA ALA A 327 -30.23 12.88 -25.60
C ALA A 327 -31.37 11.90 -25.99
N GLY A 328 -32.50 11.91 -25.27
CA GLY A 328 -33.62 10.99 -25.51
C GLY A 328 -33.33 9.53 -25.15
N LEU A 329 -32.29 9.27 -24.35
CA LEU A 329 -31.87 7.93 -23.93
C LEU A 329 -32.69 7.40 -22.76
N LEU A 330 -33.49 8.27 -22.12
CA LEU A 330 -34.43 7.89 -21.08
C LEU A 330 -35.84 7.86 -21.67
N THR A 331 -36.32 6.66 -22.00
CA THR A 331 -37.72 6.45 -22.36
C THR A 331 -38.60 6.56 -21.12
N ILE A 332 -39.27 7.71 -20.96
CA ILE A 332 -40.34 7.86 -19.96
C ILE A 332 -41.52 7.02 -20.42
N MET A 333 -41.94 6.01 -19.65
CA MET A 333 -43.28 5.44 -19.83
C MET A 333 -44.30 6.51 -19.45
N PRO A 334 -45.22 6.92 -20.33
CA PRO A 334 -46.12 8.02 -20.04
C PRO A 334 -47.16 7.58 -19.01
N ILE A 335 -46.89 7.87 -17.73
CA ILE A 335 -47.91 7.87 -16.70
C ILE A 335 -48.46 9.30 -16.68
N ASN A 336 -49.52 9.52 -17.46
CA ASN A 336 -50.37 10.73 -17.48
C ASN A 336 -49.76 12.00 -18.11
N ASN A 337 -49.53 12.03 -19.43
CA ASN A 337 -49.57 13.24 -20.29
C ASN A 337 -48.96 14.57 -19.76
N THR A 338 -47.94 14.52 -18.90
CA THR A 338 -47.20 15.70 -18.46
C THR A 338 -45.74 15.53 -18.85
N ASN A 339 -45.29 16.35 -19.80
CA ASN A 339 -43.88 16.52 -20.15
C ASN A 339 -43.13 17.30 -19.05
N GLN A 340 -43.27 16.89 -17.78
CA GLN A 340 -42.64 17.56 -16.65
C GLN A 340 -41.65 16.61 -15.97
N LEU A 341 -40.39 17.02 -15.97
CA LEU A 341 -39.34 16.44 -15.14
C LEU A 341 -39.50 16.94 -13.71
N SER A 342 -39.76 16.02 -12.80
CA SER A 342 -39.44 16.17 -11.39
C SER A 342 -38.43 15.09 -11.01
N ALA A 343 -37.71 15.24 -9.90
CA ALA A 343 -36.82 14.19 -9.40
C ALA A 343 -37.54 12.82 -9.24
N LYS A 344 -38.87 12.83 -9.09
CA LYS A 344 -39.73 11.63 -9.02
C LYS A 344 -39.98 10.94 -10.36
N THR A 345 -39.76 11.62 -11.49
CA THR A 345 -40.02 11.07 -12.83
C THR A 345 -38.82 10.29 -13.39
N LEU A 346 -37.67 10.35 -12.72
CA LEU A 346 -36.38 9.82 -13.20
C LEU A 346 -36.01 8.44 -12.65
N VAL A 347 -36.88 7.81 -11.85
CA VAL A 347 -36.66 6.49 -11.22
C VAL A 347 -37.70 5.48 -11.67
#